data_AF-A0A8J4QW06-F1
#
_entry.id   AF-A0A8J4QW06-F1
#
_cell.length_a   1.000
_cell.length_b   1.000
_cell.length_c   1.000
_cell.angle_alpha   90.00
_cell.angle_beta   90.00
_cell.angle_gamma   90.00
#
_symmetry.space_group_name_H-M   'P 1'
#
loop_
_entity.id
_entity.type
_entity.pdbx_description
1 polymer ?
#
loop_
_entity_poly.entity_id
_entity_poly.type
_entity_poly.pdbx_seq_one_letter_code
_entity_poly.pdbx_strand_id
1 'polypeptide(L)'
;MSTTESDSMDPVIASLSTSFGQVPPAAIPAMLDCILASTGLSPPSLYASLLDAFPNLIKDVIKEDEKLGSDRCNYLTSLVGALCHLLKKFGANNNNALQSFIWRSFIPLLRMVHASDREMRNQIAELFVDVVVETNSWAVVEVTLVPFSLRSVGLSVGVLQRKESDVLECSIFQGLTDQPASNSNLRIDGGKWVLC
;
A
#
# COMPACT_ATOMS: atom_id res chain seq x y z
N MET A 1 -5.98 -39.11 -2.16
CA MET A 1 -6.64 -38.03 -2.90
C MET A 1 -7.04 -36.97 -1.88
N SER A 2 -6.31 -35.86 -1.80
CA SER A 2 -6.72 -34.66 -1.06
C SER A 2 -6.00 -33.47 -1.68
N THR A 3 -6.63 -32.87 -2.68
CA THR A 3 -6.29 -31.51 -3.10
C THR A 3 -6.85 -30.59 -2.03
N THR A 4 -5.96 -30.02 -1.23
CA THR A 4 -6.26 -28.82 -0.44
C THR A 4 -6.49 -27.68 -1.42
N GLU A 5 -7.74 -27.43 -1.79
CA GLU A 5 -8.16 -26.13 -2.27
C GLU A 5 -7.93 -25.16 -1.11
N SER A 6 -6.74 -24.56 -1.08
CA SER A 6 -6.57 -23.28 -0.42
C SER A 6 -7.50 -22.35 -1.18
N ASP A 7 -8.62 -22.01 -0.55
CA ASP A 7 -9.63 -21.07 -1.02
C ASP A 7 -8.95 -19.70 -1.19
N SER A 8 -8.24 -19.53 -2.29
CA SER A 8 -7.39 -18.38 -2.52
C SER A 8 -8.29 -17.19 -2.85
N MET A 9 -8.15 -16.11 -2.09
CA MET A 9 -8.81 -14.83 -2.40
C MET A 9 -8.22 -14.15 -3.64
N ASP A 10 -7.11 -14.66 -4.19
CA ASP A 10 -6.41 -14.07 -5.34
C ASP A 10 -7.32 -13.73 -6.54
N PRO A 11 -8.20 -14.62 -7.06
CA PRO A 11 -9.14 -14.28 -8.13
C PRO A 11 -10.10 -13.14 -7.77
N VAL A 12 -10.54 -13.06 -6.51
CA VAL A 12 -11.43 -12.00 -6.03
C VAL A 12 -10.67 -10.67 -6.00
N ILE A 13 -9.44 -10.67 -5.47
CA ILE A 13 -8.59 -9.48 -5.40
C ILE A 13 -8.19 -8.99 -6.79
N ALA A 14 -7.85 -9.89 -7.72
CA ALA A 14 -7.54 -9.54 -9.10
C ALA A 14 -8.76 -8.93 -9.82
N SER A 15 -9.95 -9.49 -9.61
CA SER A 15 -11.19 -8.97 -10.19
C SER A 15 -11.54 -7.59 -9.62
N LEU A 16 -11.48 -7.42 -8.31
CA LEU A 16 -11.72 -6.14 -7.63
C LEU A 16 -10.73 -5.06 -8.07
N SER A 17 -9.45 -5.40 -8.11
CA SER A 17 -8.40 -4.50 -8.60
C SER A 17 -8.72 -4.02 -10.01
N THR A 18 -9.10 -4.94 -10.92
CA THR A 18 -9.52 -4.56 -12.27
C THR A 18 -10.71 -3.60 -12.26
N SER A 19 -11.72 -3.86 -11.42
CA SER A 19 -12.90 -2.99 -11.29
C SER A 19 -12.56 -1.60 -10.74
N PHE A 20 -11.58 -1.46 -9.83
CA PHE A 20 -11.18 -0.16 -9.28
C PHE A 20 -10.65 0.81 -10.33
N GLY A 21 -10.09 0.30 -11.45
CA GLY A 21 -9.69 1.12 -12.59
C GLY A 21 -10.84 1.51 -13.53
N GLN A 22 -12.01 0.87 -13.38
CA GLN A 22 -13.16 1.04 -14.29
C GLN A 22 -14.27 1.90 -13.70
N VAL A 23 -14.26 2.15 -12.39
CA VAL A 23 -15.28 2.94 -11.70
C VAL A 23 -14.68 4.20 -11.08
N PRO A 24 -15.42 5.31 -11.02
CA PRO A 24 -14.95 6.51 -10.34
C PRO A 24 -14.79 6.24 -8.82
N PRO A 25 -13.83 6.88 -8.13
CA PRO A 25 -13.59 6.65 -6.70
C PRO A 25 -14.83 6.81 -5.81
N ALA A 26 -15.72 7.75 -6.15
CA ALA A 26 -16.97 7.98 -5.43
C ALA A 26 -17.96 6.80 -5.46
N ALA A 27 -17.85 5.89 -6.44
CA ALA A 27 -18.71 4.72 -6.57
C ALA A 27 -18.21 3.50 -5.77
N ILE A 28 -16.96 3.53 -5.30
CA ILE A 28 -16.30 2.40 -4.63
C ILE A 28 -17.06 1.94 -3.37
N PRO A 29 -17.50 2.83 -2.45
CA PRO A 29 -18.25 2.42 -1.26
C PRO A 29 -19.51 1.61 -1.60
N ALA A 30 -20.32 2.11 -2.53
CA ALA A 30 -21.56 1.46 -2.96
C ALA A 30 -21.28 0.12 -3.68
N MET A 31 -20.25 0.07 -4.53
CA MET A 31 -19.84 -1.17 -5.18
C MET A 31 -19.45 -2.24 -4.15
N LEU A 32 -18.65 -1.88 -3.14
CA LEU A 32 -18.25 -2.79 -2.08
C LEU A 32 -19.43 -3.22 -1.22
N ASP A 33 -20.36 -2.32 -0.90
CA ASP A 33 -21.57 -2.66 -0.16
C ASP A 33 -22.40 -3.71 -0.89
N CYS A 34 -22.57 -3.56 -2.20
CA CYS A 34 -23.24 -4.54 -3.04
C CYS A 34 -22.49 -5.88 -3.06
N ILE A 35 -21.16 -5.88 -3.16
CA ILE A 35 -20.35 -7.11 -3.15
C ILE A 35 -20.46 -7.82 -1.80
N LEU A 36 -20.28 -7.11 -0.69
CA LEU A 36 -20.39 -7.67 0.65
C LEU A 36 -21.79 -8.26 0.90
N ALA A 37 -22.84 -7.56 0.47
CA ALA A 37 -24.22 -8.02 0.61
C ALA A 37 -24.54 -9.26 -0.26
N SER A 38 -23.99 -9.35 -1.46
CA SER A 38 -24.28 -10.45 -2.42
C SER A 38 -23.41 -11.69 -2.23
N THR A 39 -22.19 -11.53 -1.73
CA THR A 39 -21.23 -12.64 -1.56
C THR A 39 -21.15 -13.16 -0.13
N GLY A 40 -21.61 -12.37 0.86
CA GLY A 40 -21.44 -12.71 2.27
C GLY A 40 -19.99 -12.62 2.77
N LEU A 41 -19.09 -12.00 1.99
CA LEU A 41 -17.71 -11.79 2.39
C LEU A 41 -17.62 -10.93 3.66
N SER A 42 -16.71 -11.30 4.55
CA SER A 42 -16.42 -10.54 5.76
C SER A 42 -15.58 -9.30 5.42
N PRO A 43 -15.96 -8.08 5.86
CA PRO A 43 -15.16 -6.88 5.60
C PRO A 43 -13.70 -7.01 6.11
N PRO A 44 -13.45 -7.58 7.32
CA PRO A 44 -12.09 -7.89 7.77
C PRO A 44 -11.27 -8.79 6.87
N SER A 45 -11.85 -9.87 6.34
CA SER A 45 -11.10 -10.79 5.48
C SER A 45 -10.77 -10.14 4.14
N LEU A 46 -11.73 -9.42 3.55
CA LEU A 46 -11.51 -8.73 2.28
C LEU A 46 -10.46 -7.62 2.41
N TYR A 47 -10.52 -6.86 3.50
CA TYR A 47 -9.53 -5.83 3.81
C TYR A 47 -8.13 -6.42 3.96
N ALA A 48 -7.98 -7.52 4.73
CA ALA A 48 -6.68 -8.15 4.94
C ALA A 48 -6.07 -8.60 3.61
N SER A 49 -6.85 -9.29 2.77
CA SER A 49 -6.40 -9.74 1.44
C SER A 49 -6.06 -8.58 0.49
N LEU A 50 -6.84 -7.50 0.49
CA LEU A 50 -6.53 -6.30 -0.30
C LEU A 50 -5.24 -5.62 0.19
N LEU A 51 -5.07 -5.48 1.51
CA LEU A 51 -3.87 -4.88 2.09
C LEU A 51 -2.63 -5.74 1.87
N ASP A 52 -2.79 -7.06 1.86
CA ASP A 52 -1.73 -8.02 1.54
C ASP A 52 -1.27 -7.93 0.10
N ALA A 53 -2.22 -7.78 -0.83
CA ALA A 53 -1.92 -7.58 -2.24
C ALA A 53 -1.40 -6.17 -2.56
N PHE A 54 -1.66 -5.19 -1.69
CA PHE A 54 -1.41 -3.76 -1.95
C PHE A 54 0.00 -3.46 -2.51
N PRO A 55 1.11 -3.97 -1.93
CA PRO A 55 2.45 -3.66 -2.44
C PRO A 55 2.66 -4.12 -3.89
N ASN A 56 2.09 -5.26 -4.27
CA ASN A 56 2.15 -5.78 -5.63
C ASN A 56 1.26 -4.96 -6.57
N LEU A 57 0.06 -4.58 -6.12
CA LEU A 57 -0.88 -3.78 -6.89
C LEU A 57 -0.33 -2.39 -7.27
N ILE A 58 0.43 -1.77 -6.37
CA ILE A 58 1.00 -0.44 -6.63
C ILE A 58 2.34 -0.50 -7.35
N LYS A 59 3.04 -1.65 -7.38
CA LYS A 59 4.37 -1.79 -7.99
C LYS A 59 4.37 -1.35 -9.45
N ASP A 60 3.37 -1.78 -10.22
CA ASP A 60 3.22 -1.42 -11.64
C ASP A 60 2.69 0.01 -11.84
N VAL A 61 2.04 0.55 -10.80
CA VAL A 61 1.56 1.93 -10.75
C VAL A 61 2.68 2.91 -10.42
N ILE A 62 3.80 2.46 -9.87
CA ILE A 62 4.94 3.30 -9.54
C ILE A 62 6.07 2.93 -10.48
N LYS A 63 6.11 3.57 -11.65
CA LYS A 63 7.31 3.61 -12.47
C LYS A 63 7.98 4.94 -12.19
N GLU A 64 9.22 4.90 -11.70
CA GLU A 64 9.86 5.99 -10.93
C GLU A 64 10.04 7.32 -11.68
N ASP A 65 9.89 7.35 -13.01
CA ASP A 65 10.23 8.54 -13.82
C ASP A 65 9.07 9.18 -14.60
N GLU A 66 7.83 8.72 -14.45
CA GLU A 66 6.70 9.28 -15.19
C GLU A 66 5.57 9.76 -14.26
N LYS A 67 5.08 10.99 -14.49
CA LYS A 67 3.90 11.52 -13.82
C LYS A 67 2.75 10.52 -13.97
N LEU A 68 2.10 10.18 -12.87
CA LEU A 68 0.90 9.35 -12.88
C LEU A 68 -0.18 9.98 -13.78
N GLY A 69 -0.60 9.24 -14.81
CA GLY A 69 -1.78 9.60 -15.60
C GLY A 69 -3.05 9.55 -14.76
N SER A 70 -4.10 10.26 -15.20
CA SER A 70 -5.38 10.35 -14.47
C SER A 70 -5.96 8.99 -14.12
N ASP A 71 -5.84 8.01 -15.02
CA ASP A 71 -6.38 6.65 -14.79
C ASP A 71 -5.67 5.93 -13.64
N ARG A 72 -4.34 6.10 -13.54
CA ARG A 72 -3.54 5.52 -12.45
C ARG A 72 -3.82 6.23 -11.12
N CYS A 73 -4.01 7.55 -11.15
CA CYS A 73 -4.45 8.32 -9.98
C CYS A 73 -5.83 7.86 -9.49
N ASN A 74 -6.80 7.72 -10.40
CA ASN A 74 -8.14 7.24 -10.08
C ASN A 74 -8.11 5.82 -9.51
N TYR A 75 -7.32 4.92 -10.10
CA TYR A 75 -7.11 3.57 -9.58
C TYR A 75 -6.58 3.59 -8.14
N LEU A 76 -5.54 4.39 -7.85
CA LEU A 76 -4.98 4.48 -6.50
C LEU A 76 -5.99 5.05 -5.50
N THR A 77 -6.68 6.13 -5.85
CA THR A 77 -7.71 6.70 -4.99
C THR A 77 -8.83 5.68 -4.74
N SER A 78 -9.25 4.93 -5.77
CA SER A 78 -10.25 3.87 -5.65
C SER A 78 -9.80 2.73 -4.73
N LEU A 79 -8.56 2.25 -4.89
CA LEU A 79 -7.98 1.18 -4.07
C LEU A 79 -7.86 1.61 -2.60
N VAL A 80 -7.39 2.83 -2.35
CA VAL A 80 -7.31 3.39 -0.99
C VAL A 80 -8.70 3.62 -0.41
N GLY A 81 -9.63 4.17 -1.20
CA GLY A 81 -11.03 4.35 -0.82
C GLY A 81 -11.70 3.04 -0.44
N ALA A 82 -11.38 1.95 -1.14
CA ALA A 82 -11.84 0.61 -0.80
C ALA A 82 -11.35 0.16 0.58
N LEU A 83 -10.04 0.30 0.85
CA LEU A 83 -9.46 -0.03 2.16
C LEU A 83 -10.06 0.81 3.28
N CYS A 84 -10.23 2.11 3.06
CA CYS A 84 -10.85 3.04 4.00
C CYS A 84 -12.31 2.67 4.30
N HIS A 85 -13.10 2.39 3.26
CA HIS A 85 -14.50 1.95 3.41
C HIS A 85 -14.62 0.66 4.22
N LEU A 86 -13.73 -0.31 3.96
CA LEU A 86 -13.71 -1.57 4.70
C LEU A 86 -13.32 -1.36 6.17
N LEU A 87 -12.33 -0.50 6.47
CA LEU A 87 -11.92 -0.19 7.84
C LEU A 87 -13.06 0.36 8.70
N LYS A 88 -13.88 1.24 8.12
CA LYS A 88 -15.06 1.81 8.80
C LYS A 88 -16.07 0.73 9.23
N LYS A 89 -16.15 -0.36 8.49
CA LYS A 89 -17.05 -1.49 8.77
C LYS A 89 -16.57 -2.42 9.88
N PHE A 90 -15.37 -2.25 10.43
CA PHE A 90 -14.84 -3.16 11.47
C PHE A 90 -15.48 -2.93 12.85
N GLY A 91 -16.20 -1.82 13.05
CA GLY A 91 -16.67 -1.41 14.38
C GLY A 91 -15.53 -0.97 15.29
N ALA A 92 -15.78 -0.93 16.60
CA ALA A 92 -14.81 -0.48 17.60
C ALA A 92 -13.61 -1.46 17.71
N ASN A 93 -12.43 -0.94 18.09
CA ASN A 93 -11.18 -1.68 18.33
C ASN A 93 -10.45 -2.21 17.08
N ASN A 94 -10.49 -1.48 15.96
CA ASN A 94 -9.76 -1.80 14.73
C ASN A 94 -8.34 -1.19 14.67
N ASN A 95 -7.75 -0.81 15.81
CA ASN A 95 -6.47 -0.11 15.88
C ASN A 95 -5.34 -0.82 15.12
N ASN A 96 -5.26 -2.16 15.22
CA ASN A 96 -4.24 -2.95 14.52
C ASN A 96 -4.42 -2.92 13.00
N ALA A 97 -5.66 -2.85 12.52
CA ALA A 97 -5.97 -2.74 11.10
C ALA A 97 -5.61 -1.35 10.58
N LEU A 98 -6.01 -0.28 11.30
CA LEU A 98 -5.62 1.09 10.92
C LEU A 98 -4.10 1.29 10.98
N GLN A 99 -3.41 0.73 11.97
CA GLN A 99 -1.95 0.76 12.02
C GLN A 99 -1.36 0.04 10.80
N SER A 100 -1.86 -1.15 10.44
CA SER A 100 -1.42 -1.86 9.24
C SER A 100 -1.68 -1.05 7.97
N PHE A 101 -2.83 -0.38 7.86
CA PHE A 101 -3.14 0.54 6.75
C PHE A 101 -2.10 1.66 6.64
N ILE A 102 -1.80 2.32 7.75
CA ILE A 102 -0.86 3.46 7.78
C ILE A 102 0.51 3.01 7.28
N TRP A 103 1.01 1.89 7.79
CA TRP A 103 2.35 1.39 7.46
C TRP A 103 2.45 0.81 6.05
N ARG A 104 1.45 0.05 5.61
CA ARG A 104 1.53 -0.73 4.36
C ARG A 104 0.97 0.00 3.14
N SER A 105 0.16 1.03 3.35
CA SER A 105 -0.50 1.78 2.27
C SER A 105 -0.21 3.27 2.35
N PHE A 106 -0.61 3.94 3.44
CA PHE A 106 -0.59 5.39 3.50
C PHE A 106 0.81 6.00 3.45
N ILE A 107 1.75 5.50 4.26
CA ILE A 107 3.14 5.98 4.28
C ILE A 107 3.85 5.76 2.92
N PRO A 108 3.77 4.58 2.28
CA PRO A 108 4.29 4.38 0.93
C PRO A 108 3.75 5.42 -0.07
N LEU A 109 2.45 5.70 -0.04
CA LEU A 109 1.82 6.68 -0.94
C LEU A 109 2.29 8.10 -0.68
N LEU A 110 2.47 8.50 0.58
CA LEU A 110 3.02 9.82 0.93
C LEU A 110 4.45 10.02 0.41
N ARG A 111 5.24 8.95 0.29
CA ARG A 111 6.61 9.01 -0.23
C ARG A 111 6.67 9.15 -1.75
N MET A 112 5.57 8.94 -2.48
CA MET A 112 5.51 9.06 -3.96
C MET A 112 5.40 10.51 -4.44
N VAL A 113 6.16 11.44 -3.83
CA VAL A 113 6.03 12.88 -4.03
C VAL A 113 6.24 13.30 -5.49
N HIS A 114 7.13 12.60 -6.22
CA HIS A 114 7.48 12.91 -7.61
C HIS A 114 6.53 12.29 -8.65
N ALA A 115 5.91 11.15 -8.34
CA ALA A 115 5.03 10.45 -9.28
C ALA A 115 3.56 10.90 -9.19
N SER A 116 3.12 11.43 -8.04
CA SER A 116 1.70 11.66 -7.73
C SER A 116 1.21 13.09 -7.96
N ASP A 117 -0.04 13.20 -8.44
CA ASP A 117 -0.75 14.48 -8.52
C ASP A 117 -1.12 14.98 -7.12
N ARG A 118 -1.07 16.31 -6.91
CA ARG A 118 -1.47 16.94 -5.65
C ARG A 118 -2.93 16.63 -5.33
N GLU A 119 -3.78 16.60 -6.35
CA GLU A 119 -5.21 16.32 -6.19
C GLU A 119 -5.45 14.91 -5.64
N MET A 120 -4.79 13.90 -6.23
CA MET A 120 -4.85 12.52 -5.75
C MET A 120 -4.40 12.40 -4.29
N ARG A 121 -3.31 13.08 -3.91
CA ARG A 121 -2.81 13.08 -2.53
C ARG A 121 -3.80 13.72 -1.55
N ASN A 122 -4.45 14.81 -1.94
CA ASN A 122 -5.46 15.46 -1.11
C ASN A 122 -6.66 14.53 -0.88
N GLN A 123 -7.16 13.88 -1.94
CA GLN A 123 -8.26 12.92 -1.82
C GLN A 123 -7.90 11.72 -0.92
N ILE A 124 -6.69 11.18 -1.07
CA ILE A 124 -6.18 10.10 -0.20
C ILE A 124 -6.07 10.57 1.26
N ALA A 125 -5.61 11.80 1.50
CA ALA A 125 -5.54 12.37 2.84
C ALA A 125 -6.94 12.58 3.46
N GLU A 126 -7.91 13.06 2.68
CA GLU A 126 -9.31 13.21 3.10
C GLU A 126 -9.91 11.84 3.46
N LEU A 127 -9.74 10.83 2.61
CA LEU A 127 -10.18 9.45 2.89
C LEU A 127 -9.59 8.89 4.18
N PHE A 128 -8.31 9.18 4.46
CA PHE A 128 -7.66 8.74 5.70
C PHE A 128 -8.21 9.47 6.93
N VAL A 129 -8.31 10.79 6.89
CA VAL A 129 -8.83 11.60 8.01
C VAL A 129 -10.26 11.21 8.33
N ASP A 130 -11.08 11.00 7.31
CA ASP A 130 -12.47 10.55 7.45
C ASP A 130 -12.58 9.20 8.19
N VAL A 131 -11.73 8.23 7.87
CA VAL A 131 -11.64 6.97 8.64
C VAL A 131 -11.22 7.19 10.08
N VAL A 132 -10.23 8.04 10.33
CA VAL A 132 -9.73 8.32 11.70
C VAL A 132 -10.83 8.95 12.55
N VAL A 133 -11.58 9.90 11.99
CA VAL A 133 -12.70 10.57 12.67
C VAL A 133 -13.83 9.57 12.94
N GLU A 134 -14.26 8.82 11.93
CA GLU A 134 -15.40 7.89 12.05
C GLU A 134 -15.10 6.75 13.03
N THR A 135 -13.86 6.27 13.08
CA THR A 135 -13.43 5.19 13.99
C THR A 135 -12.94 5.69 15.35
N ASN A 136 -12.89 7.00 15.57
CA ASN A 136 -12.31 7.63 16.77
C ASN A 136 -10.88 7.13 17.08
N SER A 137 -10.05 6.98 16.05
CA SER A 137 -8.74 6.31 16.15
C SER A 137 -7.55 7.28 16.17
N TRP A 138 -7.73 8.50 16.68
CA TRP A 138 -6.67 9.51 16.78
C TRP A 138 -5.44 9.02 17.53
N ALA A 139 -5.62 8.19 18.57
CA ALA A 139 -4.53 7.59 19.32
C ALA A 139 -3.60 6.73 18.43
N VAL A 140 -4.15 6.05 17.41
CA VAL A 140 -3.34 5.26 16.46
C VAL A 140 -2.50 6.18 15.58
N VAL A 141 -3.06 7.31 15.14
CA VAL A 141 -2.35 8.32 14.35
C VAL A 141 -1.20 8.93 15.14
N GLU A 142 -1.44 9.23 16.42
CA GLU A 142 -0.44 9.79 17.33
C GLU A 142 0.76 8.86 17.51
N VAL A 143 0.56 7.54 17.63
CA VAL A 143 1.66 6.59 17.84
C VAL A 143 2.31 6.09 16.55
N THR A 144 1.75 6.40 15.37
CA THR A 144 2.26 5.92 14.07
C THR A 144 2.72 7.07 13.18
N LEU A 145 1.77 7.88 12.69
CA LEU A 145 2.02 8.88 11.66
C LEU A 145 2.79 10.08 12.20
N VAL A 146 2.48 10.54 13.42
CA VAL A 146 3.15 11.70 14.04
C VAL A 146 4.66 11.45 14.20
N PRO A 147 5.12 10.33 14.81
CA PRO A 147 6.54 10.00 14.88
C PRO A 147 7.20 9.91 13.51
N PHE A 148 6.52 9.29 12.53
CA PHE A 148 7.01 9.21 11.16
C PHE A 148 7.25 10.61 10.56
N SER A 149 6.26 11.50 10.63
CA SER A 149 6.35 12.86 10.12
C SER A 149 7.44 13.68 10.81
N LEU A 150 7.52 13.63 12.15
CA LEU A 150 8.56 14.33 12.91
C LEU A 150 9.96 13.84 12.53
N ARG A 151 10.14 12.53 12.35
CA ARG A 151 11.40 11.94 11.91
C ARG A 151 11.77 12.37 10.49
N SER A 152 10.81 12.38 9.56
CA SER A 152 11.03 12.87 8.19
C SER A 152 11.45 14.34 8.15
N VAL A 153 10.80 15.21 8.95
CA VAL A 153 11.19 16.62 9.07
C VAL A 153 12.57 16.74 9.70
N GLY A 154 12.85 15.99 10.77
CA GLY A 154 14.16 15.99 11.43
C GLY A 154 15.31 15.57 10.50
N LEU A 155 15.08 14.58 9.64
CA LEU A 155 16.02 14.18 8.60
C LEU A 155 16.22 15.27 7.53
N SER A 156 15.14 15.93 7.11
CA SER A 156 15.19 17.01 6.12
C SER A 156 15.93 18.25 6.62
N VAL A 157 15.80 18.58 7.91
CA VAL A 157 16.44 19.75 8.54
C VAL A 157 17.88 19.42 9.00
N GLY A 158 18.32 18.16 8.85
CA GLY A 158 19.66 17.71 9.27
C GLY A 158 19.82 17.51 10.78
N VAL A 159 18.71 17.48 11.53
CA VAL A 159 18.67 17.27 12.98
C VAL A 159 18.96 15.79 13.33
N LEU A 160 18.61 14.86 12.44
CA LEU A 160 18.83 13.42 12.62
C LEU A 160 19.93 12.91 11.69
N GLN A 161 20.92 12.17 12.22
CA GLN A 161 22.01 11.60 11.43
C GLN A 161 21.56 10.34 10.65
N ARG A 162 21.96 10.26 9.37
CA ARG A 162 21.64 9.20 8.39
C ARG A 162 21.97 7.76 8.83
N LYS A 163 22.69 7.53 9.94
CA LYS A 163 23.10 6.19 10.39
C LYS A 163 21.93 5.32 10.89
N GLU A 164 20.78 5.92 11.18
CA GLU A 164 19.54 5.19 11.48
C GLU A 164 18.61 5.03 10.24
N SER A 165 19.06 5.49 9.07
CA SER A 165 18.33 5.43 7.79
C SER A 165 18.33 4.03 7.18
N ASP A 166 19.41 3.26 7.39
CA ASP A 166 19.56 1.90 6.83
C ASP A 166 18.56 0.91 7.44
N VAL A 167 18.03 1.19 8.64
CA VAL A 167 16.97 0.38 9.27
C VAL A 167 15.61 0.58 8.59
N LEU A 168 15.40 1.73 7.93
CA LEU A 168 14.14 2.07 7.29
C LEU A 168 14.08 1.60 5.82
N GLU A 169 15.23 1.36 5.19
CA GLU A 169 15.30 1.01 3.76
C GLU A 169 15.17 -0.49 3.50
N CYS A 170 15.48 -1.38 4.46
CA CYS A 170 15.57 -2.82 4.16
C CYS A 170 14.40 -3.71 4.61
N SER A 171 13.54 -3.37 5.57
CA SER A 171 12.54 -4.37 6.03
C SER A 171 11.22 -4.40 5.24
N ILE A 172 10.88 -3.34 4.51
CA ILE A 172 9.59 -3.24 3.80
C ILE A 172 9.70 -3.64 2.32
N PHE A 173 10.88 -3.47 1.71
CA PHE A 173 11.10 -3.77 0.28
C PHE A 173 11.82 -5.09 -0.01
N GLN A 174 12.40 -5.77 0.99
CA GLN A 174 13.02 -7.09 0.76
C GLN A 174 12.03 -8.12 0.21
N GLY A 175 10.72 -7.99 0.48
CA GLY A 175 9.69 -8.85 -0.11
C GLY A 175 9.30 -8.55 -1.56
N LEU A 176 9.78 -7.45 -2.15
CA LEU A 176 9.45 -7.03 -3.53
C LEU A 176 10.58 -7.27 -4.54
N THR A 177 11.76 -7.67 -4.09
CA THR A 177 12.97 -7.87 -4.92
C THR A 177 13.43 -9.33 -5.06
N ASP A 178 12.77 -10.30 -4.43
CA ASP A 178 13.16 -11.71 -4.61
C ASP A 178 12.56 -12.29 -5.91
N GLN A 179 13.20 -11.97 -7.03
CA GLN A 179 13.28 -12.91 -8.16
C GLN A 179 14.69 -13.51 -8.19
N PRO A 180 14.84 -14.81 -8.49
CA PRO A 180 16.14 -15.47 -8.49
C PRO A 180 16.93 -14.99 -9.73
N ALA A 181 17.86 -14.07 -9.53
CA ALA A 181 18.89 -13.82 -10.53
C ALA A 181 19.71 -15.10 -10.71
N SER A 182 19.80 -15.50 -11.97
CA SER A 182 20.48 -16.69 -12.45
C SER A 182 21.94 -16.79 -11.98
N ASN A 183 22.38 -18.03 -11.84
CA ASN A 183 23.77 -18.43 -11.73
C ASN A 183 24.69 -17.60 -12.64
N SER A 184 25.64 -16.88 -12.05
CA SER A 184 26.94 -16.66 -12.67
C SER A 184 28.02 -16.54 -11.59
N ASN A 185 28.92 -17.53 -11.61
CA ASN A 185 30.14 -17.54 -10.82
C ASN A 185 31.05 -16.39 -11.26
N LEU A 186 31.39 -15.48 -10.36
CA LEU A 186 32.48 -14.52 -10.54
C LEU A 186 33.39 -14.58 -9.32
N ARG A 187 34.51 -15.27 -9.50
CA ARG A 187 35.65 -15.29 -8.57
C ARG A 187 36.69 -14.33 -9.12
N ILE A 188 37.10 -13.37 -8.30
CA ILE A 188 38.20 -12.45 -8.58
C ILE A 188 39.52 -13.21 -8.42
N ASP A 189 40.34 -13.26 -9.47
CA ASP A 189 41.79 -13.29 -9.31
C ASP A 189 42.49 -12.67 -10.55
N GLY A 190 43.42 -11.73 -10.31
CA GLY A 190 44.43 -11.37 -11.32
C GLY A 190 44.11 -10.35 -12.43
N GLY A 191 43.26 -9.34 -12.21
CA GLY A 191 43.45 -8.00 -12.79
C GLY A 191 43.54 -7.81 -14.33
N LYS A 192 42.78 -8.52 -15.17
CA LYS A 192 42.53 -8.12 -16.57
C LYS A 192 41.10 -8.42 -17.01
N TRP A 193 40.43 -7.42 -17.59
CA TRP A 193 39.14 -7.56 -18.25
C TRP A 193 39.36 -8.05 -19.69
N VAL A 194 38.75 -9.18 -20.05
CA VAL A 194 38.60 -9.59 -21.45
C VAL A 194 37.10 -9.77 -21.69
N LEU A 195 36.54 -9.04 -22.65
CA LEU A 195 35.17 -9.24 -23.11
C LEU A 195 35.10 -10.51 -23.96
N CYS A 196 34.14 -11.37 -23.66
CA CYS A 196 33.42 -12.13 -24.66
C CYS A 196 32.04 -11.50 -24.81
#